data_AF-A0A8J7VLR1-F1
#
_entry.id   AF-A0A8J7VLR1-F1
#
_cell.length_a   1.000
_cell.length_b   1.000
_cell.length_c   1.000
_cell.angle_alpha   90.00
_cell.angle_beta   90.00
_cell.angle_gamma   90.00
#
_symmetry.space_group_name_H-M   'P 1'
#
loop_
_entity.id
_entity.type
_entity.pdbx_description
1 polymer ?
#
loop_
_entity_poly.entity_id
_entity_poly.type
_entity_poly.pdbx_seq_one_letter_code
_entity_poly.pdbx_strand_id
1 'polypeptide(L)'
;MPLEALLAARGTLFPWLAVFLAIGISIWFALPYEPPAGFYLAALCGLGLAALGYWLGPDLMQPMAAIVAALLAGLLAAGFRAHSVAAPMLEFRFYGAVQGRVIEIDRSQSDALRVLLDQVVLEDVAPARTPLRVRISLRGKGVTPEPGQVVLLTGFLSAPEAAAEPGGFDFRRMAFFDQLGAVGYTRSPVMLWQEPELGTQEINRLRTRLSNAIMAAVPGDAGAFSSGVMTGDRSGISLDTVKALRDSNLAHLLAISGMNMAFLTG
;
A
#
# COMPACT_ATOMS: atom_id res chain seq x y z
N MET A 1 11.70 -11.25 43.27
CA MET A 1 11.04 -12.17 42.30
C MET A 1 10.87 -11.46 40.95
N PRO A 2 10.82 -12.16 39.80
CA PRO A 2 10.76 -11.51 38.47
C PRO A 2 9.55 -10.57 38.28
N LEU A 3 8.41 -10.87 38.92
CA LEU A 3 7.21 -10.01 38.88
C LEU A 3 7.38 -8.70 39.66
N GLU A 4 8.10 -8.72 40.78
CA GLU A 4 8.41 -7.50 41.56
C GLU A 4 9.36 -6.57 40.79
N ALA A 5 10.31 -7.14 40.04
CA ALA A 5 11.21 -6.38 39.18
C ALA A 5 10.46 -5.70 38.01
N LEU A 6 9.49 -6.40 37.41
CA LEU A 6 8.63 -5.84 36.36
C LEU A 6 7.75 -4.70 36.87
N LEU A 7 7.23 -4.82 38.10
CA LEU A 7 6.48 -3.71 38.71
C LEU A 7 7.35 -2.49 38.98
N ALA A 8 8.55 -2.70 39.54
CA ALA A 8 9.47 -1.62 39.84
C ALA A 8 9.86 -0.84 38.57
N ALA A 9 9.82 -1.49 37.40
CA ALA A 9 10.11 -0.91 36.09
C ALA A 9 8.90 -0.27 35.38
N ARG A 10 7.70 -0.19 35.99
CA ARG A 10 6.47 0.27 35.31
C ARG A 10 6.61 1.60 34.54
N GLY A 11 7.42 2.53 35.04
CA GLY A 11 7.69 3.82 34.38
C GLY A 11 8.56 3.74 33.12
N THR A 12 9.32 2.67 32.92
CA THR A 12 10.22 2.46 31.77
C THR A 12 9.69 1.41 30.78
N LEU A 13 8.58 0.75 31.08
CA LEU A 13 7.98 -0.30 30.25
C LEU A 13 7.10 0.23 29.10
N PHE A 14 6.80 1.52 29.06
CA PHE A 14 5.94 2.10 28.01
C PHE A 14 6.44 1.82 26.57
N PRO A 15 7.74 1.98 26.23
CA PRO A 15 8.24 1.66 24.89
C PRO A 15 8.08 0.18 24.50
N TRP A 16 8.06 -0.73 25.48
CA TRP A 16 7.90 -2.16 25.25
C TRP A 16 6.48 -2.54 24.83
N LEU A 17 5.48 -1.70 25.08
CA LEU A 17 4.12 -1.92 24.58
C LEU A 17 4.10 -2.04 23.06
N ALA A 18 4.86 -1.19 22.36
CA ALA A 18 4.99 -1.26 20.90
C ALA A 18 5.65 -2.56 20.44
N VAL A 19 6.64 -3.06 21.20
CA VAL A 19 7.31 -4.34 20.91
C VAL A 19 6.33 -5.51 21.06
N PHE A 20 5.58 -5.58 22.15
CA PHE A 20 4.60 -6.65 22.36
C PHE A 20 3.44 -6.58 21.35
N LEU A 21 3.00 -5.37 21.00
CA LEU A 21 2.01 -5.20 19.94
C LEU A 21 2.55 -5.68 18.58
N ALA A 22 3.80 -5.35 18.24
CA ALA A 22 4.46 -5.84 17.03
C ALA A 22 4.59 -7.37 17.03
N ILE A 23 4.94 -7.99 18.17
CA ILE A 23 4.97 -9.45 18.30
C ILE A 23 3.58 -10.05 18.04
N GLY A 24 2.51 -9.45 18.59
CA GLY A 24 1.13 -9.88 18.31
C GLY A 24 0.78 -9.85 16.83
N ILE A 25 1.18 -8.78 16.13
CA ILE A 25 1.02 -8.64 14.67
C ILE A 25 1.82 -9.72 13.94
N SER A 26 3.08 -9.94 14.33
CA SER A 26 3.94 -10.97 13.73
C SER A 26 3.37 -12.37 13.90
N ILE A 27 2.79 -12.69 15.05
CA ILE A 27 2.14 -13.98 15.30
C ILE A 27 0.99 -14.18 14.33
N TRP A 28 0.12 -13.18 14.13
CA TRP A 28 -1.00 -13.28 13.19
C TRP A 28 -0.51 -13.57 11.76
N PHE A 29 0.54 -12.90 11.33
CA PHE A 29 1.12 -13.10 9.99
C PHE A 29 1.96 -14.37 9.83
N ALA A 30 2.34 -15.02 10.91
CA ALA A 30 3.02 -16.32 10.89
C ALA A 30 2.03 -17.49 10.77
N LEU A 31 0.73 -17.25 10.94
CA LEU A 31 -0.29 -18.28 10.78
C LEU A 31 -0.38 -18.71 9.31
N PRO A 32 -0.31 -20.02 9.01
CA PRO A 32 -0.37 -20.51 7.63
C PRO A 32 -1.81 -20.62 7.09
N TYR A 33 -2.81 -20.28 7.90
CA TYR A 33 -4.23 -20.35 7.56
C TYR A 33 -4.94 -19.09 8.04
N GLU A 34 -6.09 -18.80 7.43
CA GLU A 34 -6.95 -17.70 7.85
C GLU A 34 -7.69 -18.08 9.16
N PRO A 35 -7.48 -17.34 10.25
CA PRO A 35 -8.08 -17.71 11.53
C PRO A 35 -9.61 -17.61 11.49
N PRO A 36 -10.35 -18.60 12.01
CA PRO A 36 -11.81 -18.57 12.02
C PRO A 36 -12.34 -17.52 13.01
N ALA A 37 -13.61 -17.14 12.88
CA ALA A 37 -14.24 -16.15 13.77
C ALA A 37 -14.09 -16.48 15.29
N GLY A 38 -14.13 -17.77 15.65
CA GLY A 38 -13.92 -18.21 17.03
C GLY A 38 -12.54 -17.87 17.60
N PHE A 39 -11.51 -17.81 16.77
CA PHE A 39 -10.16 -17.39 17.17
C PHE A 39 -10.15 -15.92 17.60
N TYR A 40 -10.79 -15.05 16.82
CA TYR A 40 -10.89 -13.63 17.16
C TYR A 40 -11.75 -13.39 18.40
N LEU A 41 -12.84 -14.15 18.56
CA LEU A 41 -13.65 -14.09 19.77
C LEU A 41 -12.85 -14.50 21.01
N ALA A 42 -12.08 -15.59 20.94
CA ALA A 42 -11.22 -16.03 22.02
C ALA A 42 -10.15 -14.98 22.36
N ALA A 43 -9.51 -14.38 21.35
CA ALA A 43 -8.53 -13.31 21.54
C ALA A 43 -9.16 -12.07 22.18
N LEU A 44 -10.39 -11.71 21.79
CA LEU A 44 -11.13 -10.58 22.36
C LEU A 44 -11.53 -10.85 23.83
N CYS A 45 -12.00 -12.06 24.14
CA CYS A 45 -12.27 -12.47 25.52
C CYS A 45 -10.99 -12.44 26.36
N GLY A 46 -9.87 -12.95 25.83
CA GLY A 46 -8.57 -12.89 26.49
C GLY A 46 -8.10 -11.46 26.75
N LEU A 47 -8.32 -10.54 25.79
CA LEU A 47 -8.02 -9.12 25.95
C LEU A 47 -8.89 -8.50 27.05
N GLY A 48 -10.18 -8.84 27.10
CA GLY A 48 -11.09 -8.42 28.16
C GLY A 48 -10.68 -8.92 29.54
N LEU A 49 -10.25 -10.18 29.66
CA LEU A 49 -9.72 -10.76 30.89
C LEU A 49 -8.39 -10.12 31.31
N ALA A 50 -7.50 -9.83 30.37
CA ALA A 50 -6.24 -9.13 30.64
C ALA A 50 -6.51 -7.70 31.12
N ALA A 51 -7.45 -6.98 30.50
CA ALA A 51 -7.90 -5.67 30.97
C ALA A 51 -8.50 -5.77 32.38
N LEU A 52 -9.40 -6.73 32.62
CA LEU A 52 -9.99 -6.93 33.94
C LEU A 52 -8.93 -7.24 35.01
N GLY A 53 -7.95 -8.08 34.69
CA GLY A 53 -6.82 -8.39 35.57
C GLY A 53 -5.90 -7.18 35.82
N TYR A 54 -5.80 -6.24 34.88
CA TYR A 54 -5.09 -4.98 35.09
C TYR A 54 -5.84 -4.05 36.06
N TRP A 55 -7.16 -3.95 35.93
CA TRP A 55 -7.99 -3.03 36.71
C TRP A 55 -8.40 -3.56 38.09
N LEU A 56 -8.67 -4.86 38.21
CA LEU A 56 -9.15 -5.51 39.44
C LEU A 56 -8.10 -6.41 40.11
N GLY A 57 -7.02 -6.75 39.40
CA GLY A 57 -6.02 -7.68 39.91
C GLY A 57 -5.01 -7.04 40.87
N PRO A 58 -4.23 -7.86 41.57
CA PRO A 58 -3.13 -7.38 42.40
C PRO A 58 -2.13 -6.57 41.57
N ASP A 59 -1.54 -5.54 42.16
CA ASP A 59 -0.56 -4.70 41.49
C ASP A 59 0.53 -5.54 40.80
N LEU A 60 1.00 -6.61 41.46
CA LEU A 60 2.01 -7.56 40.95
C LEU A 60 1.72 -8.17 39.57
N MET A 61 0.44 -8.24 39.16
CA MET A 61 0.03 -8.85 37.90
C MET A 61 -0.17 -7.84 36.76
N GLN A 62 -0.20 -6.54 37.06
CA GLN A 62 -0.49 -5.49 36.08
C GLN A 62 0.49 -5.47 34.88
N PRO A 63 1.82 -5.62 35.06
CA PRO A 63 2.75 -5.68 33.93
C PRO A 63 2.48 -6.87 33.02
N MET A 64 2.18 -8.04 33.59
CA MET A 64 1.87 -9.25 32.83
C MET A 64 0.55 -9.09 32.06
N ALA A 65 -0.47 -8.54 32.72
CA ALA A 65 -1.74 -8.22 32.11
C ALA A 65 -1.58 -7.24 30.93
N ALA A 66 -0.74 -6.21 31.07
CA ALA A 66 -0.43 -5.26 30.00
C ALA A 66 0.30 -5.92 28.81
N ILE A 67 1.25 -6.82 29.07
CA ILE A 67 1.96 -7.59 28.02
C ILE A 67 0.98 -8.45 27.23
N VAL A 68 0.14 -9.23 27.92
CA VAL A 68 -0.87 -10.09 27.29
C VAL A 68 -1.87 -9.24 26.50
N ALA A 69 -2.33 -8.13 27.07
CA ALA A 69 -3.23 -7.21 26.38
C ALA A 69 -2.60 -6.65 25.10
N ALA A 70 -1.33 -6.24 25.13
CA ALA A 70 -0.62 -5.71 23.96
C ALA A 70 -0.46 -6.75 22.84
N LEU A 71 -0.10 -7.99 23.20
CA LEU A 71 0.01 -9.10 22.25
C LEU A 71 -1.34 -9.39 21.58
N LEU A 72 -2.40 -9.51 22.36
CA LEU A 72 -3.75 -9.79 21.84
C LEU A 72 -4.29 -8.61 21.02
N ALA A 73 -4.04 -7.37 21.45
CA ALA A 73 -4.41 -6.18 20.69
C ALA A 73 -3.69 -6.13 19.33
N GLY A 74 -2.39 -6.45 19.28
CA GLY A 74 -1.64 -6.54 18.02
C GLY A 74 -2.18 -7.60 17.07
N LEU A 75 -2.49 -8.79 17.60
CA LEU A 75 -3.06 -9.90 16.84
C LEU A 75 -4.46 -9.56 16.29
N LEU A 76 -5.32 -8.95 17.12
CA LEU A 76 -6.65 -8.47 16.71
C LEU A 76 -6.55 -7.34 15.68
N ALA A 77 -5.61 -6.40 15.85
CA ALA A 77 -5.39 -5.31 14.91
C ALA A 77 -4.94 -5.81 13.53
N ALA A 78 -4.03 -6.79 13.48
CA ALA A 78 -3.60 -7.44 12.24
C ALA A 78 -4.77 -8.14 11.53
N GLY A 79 -5.56 -8.93 12.28
CA GLY A 79 -6.76 -9.58 11.76
C GLY A 79 -7.79 -8.58 11.24
N PHE A 80 -8.11 -7.55 12.03
CA PHE A 80 -9.02 -6.49 11.64
C PHE A 80 -8.55 -5.78 10.36
N ARG A 81 -7.25 -5.45 10.27
CA ARG A 81 -6.68 -4.81 9.08
C ARG A 81 -6.82 -5.71 7.86
N ALA A 82 -6.50 -7.00 7.97
CA ALA A 82 -6.62 -7.93 6.85
C ALA A 82 -8.05 -8.07 6.33
N HIS A 83 -9.04 -8.13 7.23
CA HIS A 83 -10.46 -8.24 6.83
C HIS A 83 -11.04 -6.92 6.32
N SER A 84 -10.65 -5.78 6.88
CA SER A 84 -11.16 -4.46 6.48
C SER A 84 -10.68 -4.00 5.10
N VAL A 85 -9.54 -4.53 4.63
CA VAL A 85 -9.04 -4.26 3.28
C VAL A 85 -9.36 -5.36 2.27
N ALA A 86 -10.00 -6.45 2.70
CA ALA A 86 -10.34 -7.56 1.83
C ALA A 86 -11.14 -7.06 0.61
N ALA A 87 -10.63 -7.35 -0.58
CA ALA A 87 -11.17 -6.89 -1.84
C ALA A 87 -11.04 -8.00 -2.90
N PRO A 88 -11.93 -8.06 -3.90
CA PRO A 88 -11.84 -9.06 -4.96
C PRO A 88 -10.50 -8.98 -5.71
N MET A 89 -9.86 -10.13 -5.89
CA MET A 89 -8.73 -10.31 -6.81
C MET A 89 -9.19 -11.12 -8.01
N LEU A 90 -8.63 -10.84 -9.19
CA LEU A 90 -8.92 -11.69 -10.35
C LEU A 90 -8.39 -13.10 -10.13
N GLU A 91 -9.23 -14.10 -10.36
CA GLU A 91 -8.86 -15.52 -10.31
C GLU A 91 -8.53 -16.08 -11.70
N PHE A 92 -8.76 -15.29 -12.74
CA PHE A 92 -8.61 -15.67 -14.14
C PHE A 92 -7.86 -14.58 -14.90
N ARG A 93 -7.38 -14.93 -16.10
CA ARG A 93 -6.83 -13.94 -17.03
C ARG A 93 -7.98 -13.26 -17.75
N PHE A 94 -8.01 -11.94 -17.71
CA PHE A 94 -9.02 -11.12 -18.35
C PHE A 94 -8.44 -10.45 -19.60
N TYR A 95 -9.22 -10.45 -20.67
CA TYR A 95 -8.97 -9.65 -21.87
C TYR A 95 -10.30 -9.08 -22.35
N GLY A 96 -10.40 -7.76 -22.41
CA GLY A 96 -11.64 -7.09 -22.79
C GLY A 96 -11.61 -5.59 -22.47
N ALA A 97 -12.76 -4.95 -22.58
CA ALA A 97 -12.90 -3.54 -22.24
C ALA A 97 -12.76 -3.32 -20.72
N VAL A 98 -11.98 -2.29 -20.38
CA VAL A 98 -11.73 -1.81 -19.03
C VAL A 98 -12.08 -0.34 -18.97
N GLN A 99 -12.98 0.01 -18.06
CA GLN A 99 -13.25 1.38 -17.66
C GLN A 99 -12.74 1.58 -16.24
N GLY A 100 -12.19 2.75 -15.93
CA GLY A 100 -11.84 3.11 -14.56
C GLY A 100 -11.37 4.54 -14.44
N ARG A 101 -11.38 5.06 -13.24
CA ARG A 101 -10.91 6.42 -12.94
C ARG A 101 -9.45 6.38 -12.53
N VAL A 102 -8.64 7.25 -13.13
CA VAL A 102 -7.21 7.37 -12.85
C VAL A 102 -7.01 7.99 -11.47
N ILE A 103 -6.34 7.27 -10.57
CA ILE A 103 -5.99 7.78 -9.24
C ILE A 103 -4.52 8.15 -9.11
N GLU A 104 -3.65 7.41 -9.81
CA GLU A 104 -2.21 7.61 -9.76
C GLU A 104 -1.59 7.23 -11.11
N ILE A 105 -0.51 7.92 -11.45
CA ILE A 105 0.27 7.68 -12.66
C ILE A 105 1.72 7.53 -12.22
N ASP A 106 2.32 6.39 -12.53
CA ASP A 106 3.71 6.09 -12.25
C ASP A 106 4.41 5.59 -13.53
N ARG A 107 5.73 5.36 -13.44
CA ARG A 107 6.48 4.68 -14.49
C ARG A 107 6.97 3.32 -14.00
N SER A 108 6.89 2.33 -14.86
CA SER A 108 7.47 1.01 -14.61
C SER A 108 8.99 1.05 -14.61
N GLN A 109 9.60 0.00 -14.07
CA GLN A 109 11.05 -0.23 -14.23
C GLN A 109 11.49 -0.42 -15.69
N SER A 110 10.55 -0.71 -16.59
CA SER A 110 10.77 -0.87 -18.02
C SER A 110 10.37 0.38 -18.82
N ASP A 111 10.29 1.54 -18.16
CA ASP A 111 9.93 2.86 -18.72
C ASP A 111 8.53 3.00 -19.30
N ALA A 112 7.65 2.04 -19.04
CA ALA A 112 6.25 2.12 -19.47
C ALA A 112 5.48 2.98 -18.47
N LEU A 113 4.73 3.97 -18.98
CA LEU A 113 3.75 4.69 -18.18
C LEU A 113 2.75 3.69 -17.61
N ARG A 114 2.38 3.85 -16.35
CA ARG A 114 1.45 2.98 -15.64
C ARG A 114 0.40 3.84 -14.98
N VAL A 115 -0.84 3.37 -15.05
CA VAL A 115 -1.97 4.02 -14.41
C VAL A 115 -2.58 3.08 -13.39
N LEU A 116 -2.87 3.61 -12.22
CA LEU A 116 -3.68 2.95 -11.22
C LEU A 116 -5.12 3.45 -11.37
N LEU A 117 -6.04 2.52 -11.57
CA LEU A 117 -7.45 2.79 -11.75
C LEU A 117 -8.23 2.39 -10.50
N ASP A 118 -9.17 3.23 -10.06
CA ASP A 118 -10.24 2.87 -9.14
C ASP A 118 -11.60 2.92 -9.85
N GLN A 119 -12.67 2.51 -9.17
CA GLN A 119 -14.03 2.43 -9.76
C GLN A 119 -14.04 1.62 -11.07
N VAL A 120 -13.35 0.49 -11.04
CA VAL A 120 -13.10 -0.30 -12.25
C VAL A 120 -14.37 -1.03 -12.67
N VAL A 121 -14.65 -1.00 -13.97
CA VAL A 121 -15.66 -1.83 -14.62
C VAL A 121 -14.95 -2.67 -15.68
N LEU A 122 -15.19 -3.98 -15.62
CA LEU A 122 -14.67 -4.95 -16.57
C LEU A 122 -15.86 -5.55 -17.33
N GLU A 123 -15.73 -5.66 -18.64
CA GLU A 123 -16.70 -6.32 -19.51
C GLU A 123 -16.96 -7.76 -19.05
N ASP A 124 -18.22 -8.20 -19.00
CA ASP A 124 -18.62 -9.55 -18.60
C ASP A 124 -18.14 -10.03 -17.21
N VAL A 125 -17.76 -9.11 -16.32
CA VAL A 125 -17.42 -9.41 -14.92
C VAL A 125 -18.41 -8.72 -13.99
N ALA A 126 -19.07 -9.52 -13.15
CA ALA A 126 -20.01 -8.99 -12.16
C ALA A 126 -19.30 -8.05 -11.17
N PRO A 127 -19.91 -6.93 -10.74
CA PRO A 127 -19.29 -5.96 -9.85
C PRO A 127 -18.73 -6.54 -8.55
N ALA A 128 -19.35 -7.59 -8.00
CA ALA A 128 -18.88 -8.29 -6.80
C ALA A 128 -17.55 -9.04 -6.98
N ARG A 129 -17.15 -9.34 -8.22
CA ARG A 129 -15.89 -10.01 -8.58
C ARG A 129 -14.87 -9.05 -9.19
N THR A 130 -15.26 -7.80 -9.43
CA THR A 130 -14.39 -6.80 -10.04
C THR A 130 -13.44 -6.23 -8.99
N PRO A 131 -12.12 -6.21 -9.26
CA PRO A 131 -11.16 -5.57 -8.36
C PRO A 131 -11.49 -4.11 -8.08
N LEU A 132 -11.31 -3.68 -6.82
CA LEU A 132 -11.45 -2.27 -6.46
C LEU A 132 -10.42 -1.39 -7.17
N ARG A 133 -9.20 -1.91 -7.35
CA ARG A 133 -8.12 -1.23 -8.04
C ARG A 133 -7.40 -2.14 -9.03
N VAL A 134 -7.03 -1.56 -10.16
CA VAL A 134 -6.28 -2.24 -11.22
C VAL A 134 -5.13 -1.36 -11.69
N ARG A 135 -3.93 -1.95 -11.83
CA ARG A 135 -2.75 -1.25 -12.35
C ARG A 135 -2.43 -1.70 -13.77
N ILE A 136 -2.43 -0.76 -14.71
CA ILE A 136 -2.27 -1.04 -16.14
C ILE A 136 -1.06 -0.31 -16.67
N SER A 137 -0.13 -1.06 -17.26
CA SER A 137 0.99 -0.49 -18.02
C SER A 137 0.52 -0.10 -19.42
N LEU A 138 0.66 1.16 -19.78
CA LEU A 138 0.32 1.72 -21.07
C LEU A 138 1.50 1.49 -22.03
N ARG A 139 1.34 0.53 -22.96
CA ARG A 139 2.34 0.24 -24.01
C ARG A 139 1.94 0.77 -25.39
N GLY A 140 0.69 1.19 -25.53
CA GLY A 140 0.16 1.80 -26.76
C GLY A 140 0.50 3.29 -26.86
N LYS A 141 0.37 3.86 -28.06
CA LYS A 141 0.35 5.31 -28.27
C LYS A 141 -1.05 5.83 -27.89
N GLY A 142 -1.12 6.92 -27.14
CA GLY A 142 -2.39 7.51 -26.69
C GLY A 142 -2.18 8.78 -25.90
N VAL A 143 -3.28 9.33 -25.39
CA VAL A 143 -3.27 10.48 -24.48
C VAL A 143 -2.72 10.01 -23.12
N THR A 144 -1.85 10.81 -22.51
CA THR A 144 -1.47 10.64 -21.11
C THR A 144 -2.63 11.16 -20.26
N PRO A 145 -3.35 10.29 -19.54
CA PRO A 145 -4.49 10.74 -18.75
C PRO A 145 -4.03 11.57 -17.55
N GLU A 146 -4.94 12.29 -16.93
CA GLU A 146 -4.71 13.02 -15.68
C GLU A 146 -5.45 12.36 -14.51
N PRO A 147 -4.95 12.51 -13.26
CA PRO A 147 -5.70 12.06 -12.08
C PRO A 147 -7.11 12.64 -12.02
N GLY A 148 -8.08 11.77 -11.78
CA GLY A 148 -9.51 12.08 -11.72
C GLY A 148 -10.25 11.80 -13.03
N GLN A 149 -9.57 11.65 -14.17
CA GLN A 149 -10.21 11.30 -15.43
C GLN A 149 -10.70 9.85 -15.43
N VAL A 150 -11.85 9.59 -16.04
CA VAL A 150 -12.32 8.24 -16.35
C VAL A 150 -11.84 7.88 -17.73
N VAL A 151 -11.16 6.74 -17.85
CA VAL A 151 -10.61 6.25 -19.11
C VAL A 151 -11.25 4.94 -19.53
N LEU A 152 -11.26 4.70 -20.83
CA LEU A 152 -11.67 3.45 -21.46
C LEU A 152 -10.51 2.89 -22.30
N LEU A 153 -10.22 1.61 -22.14
CA LEU A 153 -9.15 0.92 -22.88
C LEU A 153 -9.45 -0.58 -22.98
N THR A 154 -8.74 -1.29 -23.85
CA THR A 154 -8.72 -2.75 -23.86
C THR A 154 -7.48 -3.25 -23.12
N GLY A 155 -7.67 -4.05 -22.07
CA GLY A 155 -6.61 -4.46 -21.17
C GLY A 155 -6.41 -5.98 -21.14
N PHE A 156 -5.16 -6.41 -20.99
CA PHE A 156 -4.81 -7.77 -20.54
C PHE A 156 -4.50 -7.71 -19.05
N LEU A 157 -5.34 -8.33 -18.22
CA LEU A 157 -5.22 -8.30 -16.76
C LEU A 157 -5.07 -9.71 -16.18
N SER A 158 -4.33 -9.80 -15.09
CA SER A 158 -4.22 -11.01 -14.28
C SER A 158 -4.10 -10.66 -12.80
N ALA A 159 -4.30 -11.66 -11.94
CA ALA A 159 -3.97 -11.55 -10.52
C ALA A 159 -2.50 -11.10 -10.35
N PRO A 160 -2.20 -10.33 -9.30
CA PRO A 160 -0.82 -10.15 -8.84
C PRO A 160 -0.12 -11.51 -8.62
N GLU A 161 1.13 -11.61 -9.04
CA GLU A 161 1.92 -12.83 -8.85
C GLU A 161 2.31 -13.01 -7.38
N ALA A 162 2.31 -14.27 -6.91
CA ALA A 162 2.83 -14.62 -5.59
C ALA A 162 4.37 -14.57 -5.58
N ALA A 163 4.98 -14.79 -4.42
CA ALA A 163 6.43 -14.90 -4.31
C ALA A 163 6.99 -15.93 -5.31
N ALA A 164 8.00 -15.51 -6.08
CA ALA A 164 8.64 -16.35 -7.10
C ALA A 164 9.44 -17.52 -6.49
N GLU A 165 9.89 -17.35 -5.24
CA GLU A 165 10.64 -18.36 -4.49
C GLU A 165 10.21 -18.37 -3.01
N PRO A 166 10.39 -19.50 -2.29
CA PRO A 166 10.09 -19.57 -0.86
C PRO A 166 10.88 -18.53 -0.05
N GLY A 167 10.18 -17.73 0.76
CA GLY A 167 10.79 -16.65 1.56
C GLY A 167 11.14 -15.39 0.76
N GLY A 168 10.95 -15.39 -0.55
CA GLY A 168 11.11 -14.22 -1.40
C GLY A 168 10.01 -13.17 -1.20
N PHE A 169 10.15 -12.05 -1.90
CA PHE A 169 9.17 -10.96 -1.83
C PHE A 169 7.80 -11.40 -2.37
N ASP A 170 6.77 -11.31 -1.52
CA ASP A 170 5.40 -11.64 -1.87
C ASP A 170 4.63 -10.41 -2.37
N PHE A 171 4.66 -10.20 -3.69
CA PHE A 171 3.96 -9.10 -4.34
C PHE A 171 2.44 -9.21 -4.19
N ARG A 172 1.87 -10.42 -4.21
CA ARG A 172 0.43 -10.65 -4.03
C ARG A 172 -0.03 -10.21 -2.66
N ARG A 173 0.74 -10.50 -1.61
CA ARG A 173 0.42 -10.05 -0.26
C ARG A 173 0.47 -8.52 -0.13
N MET A 174 1.47 -7.87 -0.71
CA MET A 174 1.49 -6.40 -0.77
C MET A 174 0.27 -5.85 -1.50
N ALA A 175 -0.02 -6.39 -2.70
CA ALA A 175 -1.15 -5.99 -3.51
C ALA A 175 -2.49 -6.17 -2.79
N PHE A 176 -2.64 -7.21 -1.96
CA PHE A 176 -3.82 -7.40 -1.10
C PHE A 176 -4.04 -6.23 -0.14
N PHE A 177 -3.00 -5.82 0.59
CA PHE A 177 -3.11 -4.71 1.53
C PHE A 177 -3.29 -3.34 0.86
N ASP A 178 -2.90 -3.21 -0.41
CA ASP A 178 -3.14 -2.05 -1.26
C ASP A 178 -4.50 -2.09 -1.99
N GLN A 179 -5.28 -3.16 -1.81
CA GLN A 179 -6.53 -3.44 -2.53
C GLN A 179 -6.37 -3.50 -4.06
N LEU A 180 -5.17 -3.84 -4.51
CA LEU A 180 -4.82 -4.03 -5.92
C LEU A 180 -5.14 -5.45 -6.33
N GLY A 181 -6.31 -5.65 -6.94
CA GLY A 181 -6.80 -6.99 -7.30
C GLY A 181 -6.41 -7.46 -8.70
N ALA A 182 -5.86 -6.58 -9.54
CA ALA A 182 -5.29 -6.98 -10.82
C ALA A 182 -4.15 -6.07 -11.30
N VAL A 183 -3.23 -6.67 -12.03
CA VAL A 183 -2.16 -5.98 -12.76
C VAL A 183 -2.18 -6.39 -14.22
N GLY A 184 -1.72 -5.52 -15.10
CA GLY A 184 -1.77 -5.82 -16.52
C GLY A 184 -1.14 -4.77 -17.41
N TYR A 185 -1.48 -4.86 -18.68
CA TYR A 185 -1.03 -3.92 -19.69
C TYR A 185 -2.10 -3.72 -20.78
N THR A 186 -2.00 -2.59 -21.47
CA THR A 186 -2.76 -2.33 -22.68
C THR A 186 -1.82 -2.05 -23.84
N ARG A 187 -2.25 -2.48 -25.03
CA ARG A 187 -1.65 -2.11 -26.32
C ARG A 187 -2.58 -1.19 -27.12
N SER A 188 -3.84 -1.05 -26.71
CA SER A 188 -4.77 -0.12 -27.32
C SER A 188 -4.45 1.31 -26.87
N PRO A 189 -4.83 2.32 -27.65
CA PRO A 189 -4.88 3.69 -27.15
C PRO A 189 -5.76 3.79 -25.90
N VAL A 190 -5.40 4.69 -24.99
CA VAL A 190 -6.23 5.10 -23.87
C VAL A 190 -7.20 6.17 -24.37
N MET A 191 -8.49 5.94 -24.18
CA MET A 191 -9.55 6.87 -24.57
C MET A 191 -10.10 7.57 -23.33
N LEU A 192 -10.26 8.88 -23.40
CA LEU A 192 -10.93 9.65 -22.35
C LEU A 192 -12.44 9.40 -22.45
N TRP A 193 -13.06 9.00 -21.34
CA TRP A 193 -14.50 8.81 -21.22
C TRP A 193 -15.16 9.99 -20.50
N GLN A 194 -14.56 10.46 -19.41
CA GLN A 194 -15.10 11.54 -18.60
C GLN A 194 -13.97 12.38 -18.00
N GLU A 195 -14.15 13.71 -18.01
CA GLU A 195 -13.27 14.63 -17.29
C GLU A 195 -13.44 14.51 -15.77
N PRO A 196 -12.46 14.95 -14.96
CA PRO A 196 -12.56 14.89 -13.51
C PRO A 196 -13.74 15.72 -13.00
N GLU A 197 -14.56 15.12 -12.14
CA GLU A 197 -15.57 15.86 -11.39
C GLU A 197 -14.90 16.83 -10.41
N LEU A 198 -15.56 17.97 -10.14
CA LEU A 198 -15.07 18.97 -9.21
C LEU A 198 -14.86 18.34 -7.82
N GLY A 199 -13.68 18.56 -7.23
CA GLY A 199 -13.35 18.03 -5.91
C GLY A 199 -12.80 16.60 -5.92
N THR A 200 -12.67 15.96 -7.08
CA THR A 200 -12.06 14.62 -7.18
C THR A 200 -10.56 14.71 -7.38
N GLN A 201 -9.82 13.87 -6.64
CA GLN A 201 -8.36 13.74 -6.77
C GLN A 201 -7.59 15.07 -6.63
N GLU A 202 -8.12 16.08 -5.93
CA GLU A 202 -7.53 17.43 -5.86
C GLU A 202 -6.07 17.43 -5.38
N ILE A 203 -5.73 16.58 -4.42
CA ILE A 203 -4.35 16.42 -3.95
C ILE A 203 -3.45 15.87 -5.06
N ASN A 204 -3.90 14.85 -5.79
CA ASN A 204 -3.13 14.25 -6.87
C ASN A 204 -3.03 15.18 -8.08
N ARG A 205 -4.08 15.95 -8.37
CA ARG A 205 -4.05 17.02 -9.39
C ARG A 205 -3.09 18.13 -9.01
N LEU A 206 -3.11 18.58 -7.75
CA LEU A 206 -2.14 19.56 -7.23
C LEU A 206 -0.72 19.01 -7.33
N ARG A 207 -0.51 17.75 -6.94
CA ARG A 207 0.77 17.05 -7.07
C ARG A 207 1.26 17.09 -8.51
N THR A 208 0.45 16.65 -9.47
CA THR A 208 0.81 16.69 -10.91
C THR A 208 1.11 18.10 -11.40
N ARG A 209 0.34 19.12 -10.98
CA ARG A 209 0.63 20.52 -11.33
C ARG A 209 1.99 20.98 -10.80
N LEU A 210 2.33 20.62 -9.55
CA LEU A 210 3.63 20.92 -8.95
C LEU A 210 4.76 20.20 -9.68
N SER A 211 4.59 18.90 -9.95
CA SER A 211 5.55 18.09 -10.71
C SER A 211 5.83 18.71 -12.08
N ASN A 212 4.78 19.11 -12.81
CA ASN A 212 4.90 19.77 -14.11
C ASN A 212 5.58 21.14 -14.01
N ALA A 213 5.27 21.93 -12.98
CA ALA A 213 5.90 23.23 -12.76
C ALA A 213 7.40 23.09 -12.46
N ILE A 214 7.81 22.10 -11.66
CA ILE A 214 9.22 21.81 -11.36
C ILE A 214 9.96 21.41 -12.64
N MET A 215 9.39 20.47 -13.42
CA MET A 215 10.00 20.01 -14.66
C MET A 215 10.06 21.10 -15.75
N ALA A 216 9.12 22.06 -15.73
CA ALA A 216 9.17 23.22 -16.61
C ALA A 216 10.25 24.23 -16.20
N ALA A 217 10.49 24.40 -14.88
CA ALA A 217 11.51 25.30 -14.35
C ALA A 217 12.94 24.74 -14.47
N VAL A 218 13.10 23.42 -14.34
CA VAL A 218 14.40 22.73 -14.42
C VAL A 218 14.34 21.66 -15.52
N PRO A 219 14.89 21.93 -16.71
CA PRO A 219 14.82 20.99 -17.82
C PRO A 219 15.60 19.68 -17.58
N GLY A 220 15.10 18.59 -18.16
CA GLY A 220 15.79 17.28 -18.19
C GLY A 220 15.67 16.46 -16.91
N ASP A 221 16.55 15.47 -16.77
CA ASP A 221 16.53 14.51 -15.66
C ASP A 221 16.73 15.15 -14.27
N ALA A 222 17.38 16.32 -14.20
CA ALA A 222 17.53 17.06 -12.96
C ALA A 222 16.17 17.52 -12.41
N GLY A 223 15.31 18.10 -13.24
CA GLY A 223 13.96 18.48 -12.83
C GLY A 223 13.06 17.28 -12.56
N ALA A 224 13.20 16.20 -13.33
CA ALA A 224 12.49 14.96 -13.08
C ALA A 224 12.89 14.32 -11.73
N PHE A 225 14.18 14.34 -11.39
CA PHE A 225 14.67 13.89 -10.10
C PHE A 225 14.16 14.78 -8.97
N SER A 226 14.27 16.11 -9.08
CA SER A 226 13.73 17.05 -8.11
C SER A 226 12.22 16.86 -7.92
N SER A 227 11.46 16.70 -8.99
CA SER A 227 10.03 16.39 -8.95
C SER A 227 9.77 15.10 -8.18
N GLY A 228 10.50 14.02 -8.50
CA GLY A 228 10.35 12.74 -7.81
C GLY A 228 10.70 12.77 -6.32
N VAL A 229 11.64 13.62 -5.93
CA VAL A 229 12.10 13.77 -4.53
C VAL A 229 11.26 14.76 -3.71
N MET A 230 10.49 15.64 -4.35
CA MET A 230 9.58 16.60 -3.69
C MET A 230 8.10 16.19 -3.73
N THR A 231 7.68 15.49 -4.79
CA THR A 231 6.28 15.15 -5.05
C THR A 231 6.03 13.64 -5.08
N GLY A 232 7.09 12.82 -5.13
CA GLY A 232 7.00 11.38 -5.35
C GLY A 232 6.83 10.97 -6.82
N ASP A 233 6.61 11.92 -7.74
CA ASP A 233 6.42 11.64 -9.16
C ASP A 233 7.76 11.34 -9.87
N ARG A 234 8.03 10.06 -10.11
CA ARG A 234 9.23 9.59 -10.80
C ARG A 234 8.99 9.36 -12.30
N SER A 235 7.82 9.70 -12.82
CA SER A 235 7.45 9.42 -14.22
C SER A 235 8.32 10.17 -15.23
N GLY A 236 9.01 11.25 -14.83
CA GLY A 236 9.91 11.99 -15.70
C GLY A 236 11.34 11.44 -15.80
N ILE A 237 11.79 10.58 -14.88
CA ILE A 237 13.22 10.21 -14.76
C ILE A 237 13.58 9.17 -15.83
N SER A 238 14.63 9.42 -16.63
CA SER A 238 15.09 8.47 -17.63
C SER A 238 15.65 7.17 -17.04
N LEU A 239 15.57 6.08 -17.82
CA LEU A 239 16.17 4.79 -17.43
C LEU A 239 17.68 4.88 -17.21
N ASP A 240 18.38 5.67 -18.03
CA ASP A 240 19.83 5.84 -17.92
C ASP A 240 20.19 6.49 -16.59
N THR A 241 19.44 7.50 -16.16
CA THR A 241 19.62 8.13 -14.84
C THR A 241 19.27 7.17 -13.70
N VAL A 242 18.19 6.39 -13.81
CA VAL A 242 17.87 5.35 -12.82
C VAL A 242 19.00 4.31 -12.71
N LYS A 243 19.60 3.92 -13.84
CA LYS A 243 20.73 2.99 -13.87
C LYS A 243 21.98 3.61 -13.26
N ALA A 244 22.33 4.84 -13.62
CA ALA A 244 23.46 5.55 -13.02
C ALA A 244 23.31 5.71 -11.49
N LEU A 245 22.09 5.97 -11.00
CA LEU A 245 21.79 5.99 -9.57
C LEU A 245 21.95 4.61 -8.92
N ARG A 246 21.57 3.52 -9.59
CA ARG A 246 21.82 2.15 -9.08
C ARG A 246 23.30 1.83 -9.04
N ASP A 247 24.03 2.14 -10.11
CA ASP A 247 25.46 1.85 -10.24
C ASP A 247 26.30 2.66 -9.23
N SER A 248 25.83 3.85 -8.84
CA SER A 248 26.41 4.67 -7.77
C SER A 248 25.87 4.36 -6.37
N ASN A 249 25.04 3.32 -6.22
CA ASN A 249 24.36 2.97 -4.98
C ASN A 249 23.47 4.09 -4.38
N LEU A 250 23.04 5.05 -5.20
CA LEU A 250 22.15 6.16 -4.84
C LEU A 250 20.67 5.88 -5.14
N ALA A 251 20.33 4.73 -5.72
CA ALA A 251 18.94 4.39 -6.05
C ALA A 251 18.01 4.36 -4.83
N HIS A 252 18.55 4.15 -3.62
CA HIS A 252 17.78 4.23 -2.38
C HIS A 252 17.23 5.64 -2.12
N LEU A 253 17.89 6.70 -2.62
CA LEU A 253 17.39 8.08 -2.53
C LEU A 253 16.05 8.23 -3.27
N LEU A 254 15.85 7.50 -4.37
CA LEU A 254 14.56 7.50 -5.04
C LEU A 254 13.47 6.91 -4.13
N ALA A 255 13.78 5.85 -3.38
CA ALA A 255 12.81 5.07 -2.62
C ALA A 255 12.45 5.65 -1.24
N ILE A 256 13.28 6.54 -0.67
CA ILE A 256 13.07 7.08 0.67
C ILE A 256 12.05 8.21 0.64
N SER A 257 10.83 7.91 1.10
CA SER A 257 9.71 8.85 1.30
C SER A 257 10.01 10.02 2.27
N GLY A 258 11.20 10.06 2.88
CA GLY A 258 11.60 11.07 3.88
C GLY A 258 12.21 12.35 3.31
N MET A 259 12.77 12.34 2.10
CA MET A 259 13.36 13.57 1.53
C MET A 259 12.30 14.63 1.21
N ASN A 260 11.11 14.22 0.76
CA ASN A 260 9.99 15.15 0.53
C ASN A 260 9.71 15.98 1.81
N MET A 261 9.66 15.30 2.97
CA MET A 261 9.42 15.95 4.26
C MET A 261 10.61 16.80 4.70
N ALA A 262 11.84 16.30 4.58
CA ALA A 262 13.04 17.06 4.95
C ALA A 262 13.19 18.37 4.13
N PHE A 263 12.94 18.35 2.82
CA PHE A 263 12.98 19.57 2.00
C PHE A 263 11.84 20.54 2.29
N LEU A 264 10.68 20.04 2.72
CA LEU A 264 9.53 20.88 3.10
C LEU A 264 9.70 21.50 4.48
N THR A 265 10.35 20.81 5.43
CA THR A 265 10.48 21.29 6.81
C THR A 265 11.78 22.04 7.09
N GLY A 266 12.81 21.88 6.24
CA GLY A 266 14.14 22.46 6.46
C GLY A 266 15.02 21.63 7.38
#